data_AF-A0A414RE34-F1
#
_entry.id   AF-A0A414RE34-F1
#
_cell.length_a   1.000
_cell.length_b   1.000
_cell.length_c   1.000
_cell.angle_alpha   90.00
_cell.angle_beta   90.00
_cell.angle_gamma   90.00
#
_symmetry.space_group_name_H-M   'P 1'
#
loop_
_entity.id
_entity.type
_entity.pdbx_description
1 polymer ?
#
loop_
_entity_poly.entity_id
_entity_poly.type
_entity_poly.pdbx_seq_one_letter_code
_entity_poly.pdbx_strand_id
1 'polypeptide(L)'
;MKILKGYLLILLLNLICFTSLSAQTDAERKFLASTDSLNTLLSDAYTGKDYPTAEALCQKIIDLYDAHATQLAEGYAYFKYSSYYNMASTQAIQGKKQEAANNLLKALDSGKIEVSYNRITNDEDLKDILDAPELQPALKRLKETTDYLYILQNAPEYTRTQSVDSLPQIVYAQADDPDLKRVRDYFQLDSVAVPGNELVTIKRILTYIHDKIRHDGQNGATRRVETTLSILLKPARTAAGA
;
A
#
# COMPACT_ATOMS: atom_id res chain seq x y z
N MET A 1 44.73 28.65 -11.91
CA MET A 1 43.30 28.65 -12.33
C MET A 1 42.84 27.40 -13.11
N LYS A 2 43.62 26.30 -13.18
CA LYS A 2 43.19 25.02 -13.81
C LYS A 2 42.88 23.89 -12.81
N ILE A 3 43.38 23.96 -11.57
CA ILE A 3 43.16 22.92 -10.54
C ILE A 3 41.85 23.14 -9.76
N LEU A 4 41.38 24.39 -9.65
CA LEU A 4 40.12 24.72 -8.94
C LEU A 4 38.86 24.32 -9.74
N LYS A 5 38.98 24.13 -11.07
CA LYS A 5 37.86 23.67 -11.92
C LYS A 5 37.62 22.16 -11.86
N GLY A 6 38.64 21.37 -11.49
CA GLY A 6 38.51 19.91 -11.35
C GLY A 6 37.71 19.50 -10.13
N TYR A 7 37.91 20.16 -8.99
CA TYR A 7 37.16 19.88 -7.76
C TYR A 7 35.73 20.44 -7.79
N LEU A 8 35.50 21.55 -8.49
CA LEU A 8 34.15 22.10 -8.67
C LEU A 8 33.26 21.17 -9.51
N LEU A 9 33.83 20.39 -10.44
CA LEU A 9 33.10 19.42 -11.25
C LEU A 9 32.82 18.09 -10.50
N ILE A 10 33.67 17.71 -9.54
CA ILE A 10 33.51 16.49 -8.73
C ILE A 10 32.53 16.69 -7.57
N LEU A 11 32.39 17.93 -7.05
CA LEU A 11 31.38 18.25 -6.05
C LEU A 11 29.95 18.32 -6.63
N LEU A 12 29.83 18.66 -7.93
CA LEU A 12 28.56 18.71 -8.66
C LEU A 12 28.06 17.33 -9.15
N LEU A 13 28.94 16.32 -9.21
CA LEU A 13 28.57 14.96 -9.69
C LEU A 13 28.16 13.98 -8.57
N ASN A 14 28.35 14.35 -7.29
CA ASN A 14 27.89 13.54 -6.14
C ASN A 14 26.55 14.01 -5.57
N LEU A 15 25.94 15.06 -6.13
CA LEU A 15 24.63 15.59 -5.74
C LEU A 15 23.47 15.06 -6.62
N ILE A 16 23.68 13.93 -7.30
CA ILE A 16 22.61 13.21 -7.99
C ILE A 16 22.71 11.74 -7.56
N CYS A 17 22.55 11.51 -6.26
CA CYS A 17 21.77 10.35 -5.85
C CYS A 17 20.44 10.48 -6.59
N PHE A 18 20.16 9.53 -7.50
CA PHE A 18 18.84 9.33 -8.07
C PHE A 18 17.88 8.98 -6.95
N THR A 19 17.45 9.98 -6.21
CA THR A 19 16.23 9.92 -5.46
C THR A 19 15.12 9.92 -6.51
N SER A 20 14.47 8.78 -6.69
CA SER A 20 13.05 8.78 -7.04
C SER A 20 12.26 9.32 -5.84
N LEU A 21 12.60 10.52 -5.35
CA LEU A 21 11.72 11.33 -4.51
C LEU A 21 11.09 12.32 -5.49
N SER A 22 9.80 12.19 -5.78
CA SER A 22 9.07 13.43 -6.00
C SER A 22 9.16 14.18 -4.67
N ALA A 23 10.09 15.12 -4.56
CA ALA A 23 10.08 16.04 -3.44
C ALA A 23 8.68 16.69 -3.42
N GLN A 24 8.00 16.60 -2.29
CA GLN A 24 6.67 17.16 -2.12
C GLN A 24 6.68 18.64 -2.57
N THR A 25 5.76 19.02 -3.44
CA THR A 25 5.71 20.39 -3.96
C THR A 25 5.33 21.38 -2.84
N ASP A 26 5.60 22.67 -3.05
CA ASP A 26 5.13 23.70 -2.12
C ASP A 26 3.60 23.72 -1.97
N ALA A 27 2.88 23.44 -3.07
CA ALA A 27 1.43 23.34 -3.05
C ALA A 27 0.97 22.16 -2.19
N GLU A 28 1.58 20.98 -2.38
CA GLU A 28 1.29 19.78 -1.60
C GLU A 28 1.63 19.95 -0.11
N ARG A 29 2.75 20.59 0.23
CA ARG A 29 3.12 20.90 1.62
C ARG A 29 2.08 21.80 2.29
N LYS A 30 1.68 22.89 1.62
CA LYS A 30 0.68 23.83 2.13
C LYS A 30 -0.69 23.18 2.25
N PHE A 31 -1.05 22.33 1.29
CA PHE A 31 -2.28 21.56 1.31
C PHE A 31 -2.33 20.61 2.51
N LEU A 32 -1.26 19.84 2.77
CA LEU A 32 -1.21 18.96 3.95
C LEU A 32 -1.32 19.75 5.24
N ALA A 33 -0.52 20.81 5.41
CA ALA A 33 -0.57 21.62 6.63
C ALA A 33 -1.98 22.18 6.91
N SER A 34 -2.67 22.62 5.85
CA SER A 34 -4.05 23.11 5.96
C SER A 34 -5.04 21.99 6.30
N THR A 35 -4.87 20.83 5.67
CA THR A 35 -5.72 19.65 5.89
C THR A 35 -5.53 19.06 7.29
N ASP A 36 -4.30 19.00 7.80
CA ASP A 36 -3.98 18.55 9.16
C ASP A 36 -4.62 19.47 10.22
N SER A 37 -4.57 20.79 10.00
CA SER A 37 -5.25 21.75 10.86
C SER A 37 -6.77 21.57 10.83
N LEU A 38 -7.36 21.37 9.65
CA LEU A 38 -8.81 21.13 9.52
C LEU A 38 -9.23 19.80 10.14
N ASN A 39 -8.43 18.74 10.00
CA ASN A 39 -8.69 17.43 10.59
C ASN A 39 -8.62 17.47 12.13
N THR A 40 -7.71 18.26 12.70
CA THR A 40 -7.65 18.47 14.15
C THR A 40 -8.95 19.10 14.64
N LEU A 41 -9.39 20.19 14.00
CA LEU A 41 -10.66 20.85 14.32
C LEU A 41 -11.86 19.91 14.11
N LEU A 42 -11.84 19.09 13.06
CA LEU A 42 -12.90 18.11 12.78
C LEU A 42 -12.98 17.08 13.89
N SER A 43 -11.84 16.56 14.33
CA SER A 43 -11.76 15.60 15.44
C SER A 43 -12.26 16.20 16.75
N ASP A 44 -11.89 17.44 17.05
CA ASP A 44 -12.36 18.16 18.24
C ASP A 44 -13.88 18.38 18.20
N ALA A 45 -14.41 18.86 17.07
CA ALA A 45 -15.85 19.08 16.88
C ALA A 45 -16.63 17.77 16.99
N TYR A 46 -16.16 16.71 16.34
CA TYR A 46 -16.81 15.39 16.38
C TYR A 46 -16.78 14.80 17.80
N THR A 47 -15.63 14.85 18.50
CA THR A 47 -15.50 14.38 19.89
C THR A 47 -16.36 15.20 20.85
N GLY A 48 -16.44 16.51 20.62
CA GLY A 48 -17.34 17.42 21.33
C GLY A 48 -18.81 17.27 20.96
N LYS A 49 -19.15 16.37 20.02
CA LYS A 49 -20.51 16.15 19.49
C LYS A 49 -21.13 17.37 18.82
N ASP A 50 -20.31 18.32 18.38
CA ASP A 50 -20.71 19.43 17.53
C ASP A 50 -20.74 18.97 16.07
N TYR A 51 -21.72 18.12 15.76
CA TYR A 51 -21.88 17.52 14.43
C TYR A 51 -22.14 18.55 13.32
N PRO A 52 -22.90 19.64 13.52
CA PRO A 52 -23.00 20.70 12.51
C PRO A 52 -21.64 21.33 12.16
N THR A 53 -20.79 21.60 13.15
CA THR A 53 -19.44 22.12 12.91
C THR A 53 -18.55 21.08 12.23
N ALA A 54 -18.61 19.81 12.65
CA ALA A 54 -17.88 18.72 12.01
C ALA A 54 -18.26 18.56 10.52
N GLU A 55 -19.55 18.62 10.19
CA GLU A 55 -20.03 18.57 8.80
C GLU A 55 -19.47 19.73 7.96
N ALA A 56 -19.49 20.95 8.51
CA ALA A 56 -18.92 22.12 7.84
C ALA A 56 -17.40 22.01 7.62
N LEU A 57 -16.68 21.36 8.54
CA LEU A 57 -15.24 21.12 8.42
C LEU A 57 -14.93 20.07 7.35
N CYS A 58 -15.72 19.00 7.23
CA CYS A 58 -15.62 18.05 6.11
C CYS A 58 -15.79 18.77 4.77
N GLN A 59 -16.79 19.65 4.65
CA GLN A 59 -17.00 20.43 3.43
C GLN A 59 -15.79 21.31 3.10
N LYS A 60 -15.18 21.97 4.08
CA LYS A 60 -13.98 22.78 3.88
C LYS A 60 -12.79 21.97 3.34
N ILE A 61 -12.61 20.72 3.78
CA ILE A 61 -11.53 19.86 3.26
C ILE A 61 -11.81 19.46 1.80
N ILE A 62 -13.07 19.15 1.47
CA ILE A 62 -13.50 18.85 0.10
C ILE A 62 -13.23 20.05 -0.82
N ASP A 63 -13.65 21.25 -0.40
CA ASP A 63 -13.47 22.49 -1.16
C ASP A 63 -11.98 22.83 -1.32
N LEU A 64 -11.18 22.61 -0.27
CA LEU A 64 -9.73 22.82 -0.30
C LEU A 64 -9.06 21.94 -1.36
N TYR A 65 -9.44 20.66 -1.44
CA TYR A 65 -8.93 19.76 -2.47
C TYR A 65 -9.39 20.21 -3.86
N ASP A 66 -10.66 20.52 -4.05
CA ASP A 66 -11.19 20.91 -5.35
C ASP A 66 -10.54 22.19 -5.90
N ALA A 67 -10.21 23.15 -5.02
CA ALA A 67 -9.49 24.36 -5.39
C ALA A 67 -8.03 24.10 -5.84
N HIS A 68 -7.41 23.00 -5.39
CA HIS A 68 -5.99 22.71 -5.63
C HIS A 68 -5.76 21.44 -6.46
N ALA A 69 -6.81 20.76 -6.93
CA ALA A 69 -6.72 19.42 -7.54
C ALA A 69 -5.73 19.34 -8.71
N THR A 70 -5.59 20.40 -9.51
CA THR A 70 -4.66 20.45 -10.65
C THR A 70 -3.19 20.61 -10.24
N GLN A 71 -2.92 20.95 -8.98
CA GLN A 71 -1.58 21.18 -8.41
C GLN A 71 -1.09 20.02 -7.53
N LEU A 72 -1.95 19.03 -7.27
CA LEU A 72 -1.69 17.92 -6.35
C LEU A 72 -1.52 16.62 -7.12
N ALA A 73 -0.67 15.72 -6.61
CA ALA A 73 -0.65 14.35 -7.09
C ALA A 73 -2.00 13.64 -6.84
N GLU A 74 -2.32 12.65 -7.66
CA GLU A 74 -3.58 11.90 -7.60
C GLU A 74 -3.89 11.32 -6.20
N GLY A 75 -2.85 10.91 -5.45
CA GLY A 75 -2.99 10.36 -4.11
C GLY A 75 -3.65 11.31 -3.10
N TYR A 76 -3.59 12.63 -3.32
CA TYR A 76 -4.23 13.61 -2.44
C TYR A 76 -5.77 13.61 -2.56
N ALA A 77 -6.33 12.97 -3.59
CA ALA A 77 -7.78 12.75 -3.69
C ALA A 77 -8.34 12.01 -2.47
N TYR A 78 -7.50 11.22 -1.79
CA TYR A 78 -7.84 10.56 -0.52
C TYR A 78 -8.50 11.51 0.48
N PHE A 79 -8.00 12.75 0.63
CA PHE A 79 -8.54 13.70 1.62
C PHE A 79 -9.97 14.15 1.31
N LYS A 80 -10.30 14.34 0.02
CA LYS A 80 -11.67 14.66 -0.40
C LYS A 80 -12.61 13.49 -0.13
N TYR A 81 -12.24 12.28 -0.53
CA TYR A 81 -13.15 11.13 -0.44
C TYR A 81 -13.26 10.55 0.98
N SER A 82 -12.21 10.65 1.81
CA SER A 82 -12.32 10.39 3.25
C SER A 82 -13.19 11.45 3.95
N SER A 83 -13.15 12.72 3.50
CA SER A 83 -14.06 13.75 4.02
C SER A 83 -15.51 13.50 3.64
N TYR A 84 -15.80 12.95 2.45
CA TYR A 84 -17.17 12.49 2.13
C TYR A 84 -17.65 11.36 3.06
N TYR A 85 -16.77 10.43 3.42
CA TYR A 85 -17.07 9.39 4.41
C TYR A 85 -17.41 10.02 5.78
N ASN A 86 -16.53 10.88 6.30
CA ASN A 86 -16.73 11.52 7.61
C ASN A 86 -17.99 12.41 7.62
N MET A 87 -18.27 13.08 6.50
CA MET A 87 -19.49 13.87 6.32
C MET A 87 -20.73 12.98 6.37
N ALA A 88 -20.69 11.80 5.74
CA ALA A 88 -21.78 10.84 5.81
C ALA A 88 -22.05 10.36 7.24
N SER A 89 -21.01 9.98 8.00
CA SER A 89 -21.16 9.60 9.42
C SER A 89 -21.79 10.73 10.24
N THR A 90 -21.28 11.95 10.07
CA THR A 90 -21.76 13.14 10.79
C THR A 90 -23.21 13.50 10.41
N GLN A 91 -23.60 13.33 9.15
CA GLN A 91 -24.96 13.58 8.66
C GLN A 91 -25.94 12.50 9.10
N ALA A 92 -25.50 11.24 9.15
CA ALA A 92 -26.30 10.12 9.62
C ALA A 92 -26.70 10.30 11.09
N ILE A 93 -25.77 10.68 11.97
CA ILE A 93 -26.04 10.99 13.38
C ILE A 93 -27.06 12.13 13.54
N GLN A 94 -26.99 13.14 12.65
CA GLN A 94 -27.94 14.27 12.64
C GLN A 94 -29.31 13.92 12.04
N GLY A 95 -29.52 12.69 11.55
CA GLY A 95 -30.77 12.27 10.91
C GLY A 95 -30.93 12.71 9.45
N LYS A 96 -29.87 13.27 8.83
CA LYS A 96 -29.85 13.71 7.42
C LYS A 96 -29.59 12.51 6.50
N LYS A 97 -30.50 11.53 6.52
CA LYS A 97 -30.26 10.19 5.94
C LYS A 97 -29.96 10.21 4.44
N GLN A 98 -30.69 11.03 3.68
CA GLN A 98 -30.53 11.09 2.22
C GLN A 98 -29.18 11.72 1.82
N GLU A 99 -28.80 12.79 2.51
CA GLU A 99 -27.53 13.48 2.32
C GLU A 99 -26.35 12.57 2.72
N ALA A 100 -26.50 11.86 3.84
CA ALA A 100 -25.52 10.92 4.33
C ALA A 100 -25.30 9.77 3.33
N ALA A 101 -26.37 9.15 2.81
CA ALA A 101 -26.28 8.10 1.81
C ALA A 101 -25.61 8.59 0.52
N ASN A 102 -25.96 9.79 0.05
CA ASN A 102 -25.34 10.39 -1.14
C ASN A 102 -23.83 10.64 -0.96
N ASN A 103 -23.41 11.14 0.21
CA ASN A 103 -22.00 11.39 0.47
C ASN A 103 -21.21 10.08 0.69
N LEU A 104 -21.81 9.08 1.35
CA LEU A 104 -21.20 7.77 1.47
C LEU A 104 -20.99 7.14 0.09
N LEU A 105 -21.98 7.23 -0.81
CA LEU A 105 -21.86 6.73 -2.17
C LEU A 105 -20.68 7.36 -2.92
N LYS A 106 -20.51 8.69 -2.83
CA LYS A 106 -19.35 9.39 -3.42
C LYS A 106 -18.02 8.85 -2.89
N ALA A 107 -17.94 8.57 -1.59
CA ALA A 107 -16.75 8.00 -0.97
C ALA A 107 -16.46 6.59 -1.53
N LEU A 108 -17.48 5.72 -1.55
CA LEU A 108 -17.36 4.33 -1.98
C LEU A 108 -17.06 4.17 -3.49
N ASP A 109 -17.65 5.00 -4.34
CA ASP A 109 -17.47 4.92 -5.81
C ASP A 109 -16.18 5.54 -6.33
N SER A 110 -15.50 6.31 -5.49
CA SER A 110 -14.27 7.00 -5.89
C SER A 110 -13.10 6.08 -6.23
N GLY A 111 -13.02 4.92 -5.57
CA GLY A 111 -11.82 4.08 -5.55
C GLY A 111 -10.58 4.78 -4.95
N LYS A 112 -10.76 5.91 -4.25
CA LYS A 112 -9.67 6.72 -3.65
C LYS A 112 -9.51 6.53 -2.15
N ILE A 113 -10.42 5.78 -1.52
CA ILE A 113 -10.30 5.36 -0.13
C ILE A 113 -10.26 3.84 -0.07
N GLU A 114 -9.43 3.31 0.82
CA GLU A 114 -9.43 1.88 1.15
C GLU A 114 -10.37 1.66 2.34
N VAL A 115 -11.50 1.00 2.08
CA VAL A 115 -12.50 0.68 3.08
C VAL A 115 -13.08 -0.70 2.80
N SER A 116 -13.23 -1.51 3.84
CA SER A 116 -13.79 -2.86 3.74
C SER A 116 -15.28 -2.88 4.06
N TYR A 117 -15.98 -3.87 3.51
CA TYR A 117 -17.39 -4.15 3.78
C TYR A 117 -17.64 -4.31 5.29
N ASN A 118 -16.74 -5.02 5.99
CA ASN A 118 -16.82 -5.20 7.43
C ASN A 118 -16.72 -3.86 8.19
N ARG A 119 -15.81 -2.96 7.78
CA ARG A 119 -15.68 -1.64 8.41
C ARG A 119 -16.96 -0.82 8.26
N ILE A 120 -17.56 -0.78 7.07
CA ILE A 120 -18.80 -0.04 6.81
C ILE A 120 -19.98 -0.61 7.62
N THR A 121 -20.13 -1.93 7.59
CA THR A 121 -21.30 -2.60 8.21
C THR A 121 -21.26 -2.62 9.73
N ASN A 122 -20.08 -2.45 10.34
CA ASN A 122 -19.90 -2.32 11.78
C ASN A 122 -19.69 -0.85 12.24
N ASP A 123 -19.81 0.13 11.34
CA ASP A 123 -19.77 1.54 11.71
C ASP A 123 -21.12 1.95 12.29
N GLU A 124 -21.15 2.16 13.61
CA GLU A 124 -22.37 2.52 14.35
C GLU A 124 -23.02 3.81 13.87
N ASP A 125 -22.23 4.75 13.31
CA ASP A 125 -22.76 6.00 12.79
C ASP A 125 -23.54 5.80 11.50
N LEU A 126 -23.18 4.77 10.72
CA LEU A 126 -23.73 4.51 9.39
C LEU A 126 -24.90 3.52 9.39
N LYS A 127 -25.13 2.77 10.49
CA LYS A 127 -26.12 1.68 10.52
C LYS A 127 -27.51 2.06 10.03
N ASP A 128 -27.95 3.28 10.33
CA ASP A 128 -29.30 3.78 10.03
C ASP A 128 -29.49 4.24 8.57
N ILE A 129 -28.42 4.19 7.77
CA ILE A 129 -28.42 4.58 6.34
C ILE A 129 -28.07 3.42 5.40
N LEU A 130 -27.54 2.28 5.88
CA LEU A 130 -27.03 1.21 5.02
C LEU A 130 -28.10 0.52 4.16
N ASP A 131 -29.37 0.60 4.55
CA ASP A 131 -30.50 0.07 3.77
C ASP A 131 -30.93 0.99 2.61
N ALA A 132 -30.30 2.16 2.44
CA ALA A 132 -30.63 3.09 1.37
C ALA A 132 -30.46 2.42 -0.02
N PRO A 133 -31.45 2.49 -0.92
CA PRO A 133 -31.41 1.83 -2.23
C PRO A 133 -30.19 2.21 -3.08
N GLU A 134 -29.78 3.48 -3.02
CA GLU A 134 -28.63 4.03 -3.74
C GLU A 134 -27.28 3.46 -3.28
N LEU A 135 -27.18 2.97 -2.03
CA LEU A 135 -25.97 2.36 -1.50
C LEU A 135 -25.83 0.89 -1.88
N GLN A 136 -26.94 0.20 -2.18
CA GLN A 136 -26.93 -1.26 -2.39
C GLN A 136 -25.94 -1.73 -3.47
N PRO A 137 -25.82 -1.05 -4.64
CA PRO A 137 -24.82 -1.44 -5.64
C PRO A 137 -23.38 -1.34 -5.13
N ALA A 138 -23.06 -0.25 -4.41
CA ALA A 138 -21.73 -0.04 -3.84
C ALA A 138 -21.43 -1.05 -2.71
N LEU A 139 -22.39 -1.29 -1.82
CA LEU A 139 -22.26 -2.26 -0.73
C LEU A 139 -22.09 -3.69 -1.25
N LYS A 140 -22.84 -4.07 -2.29
CA LYS A 140 -22.67 -5.36 -2.97
C LYS A 140 -21.26 -5.49 -3.54
N ARG A 141 -20.77 -4.48 -4.28
CA ARG A 141 -19.40 -4.45 -4.81
C ARG A 141 -18.37 -4.57 -3.70
N LEU A 142 -18.55 -3.86 -2.58
CA LEU A 142 -17.65 -3.95 -1.44
C LEU A 142 -17.63 -5.34 -0.83
N LYS A 143 -18.80 -5.98 -0.65
CA LYS A 143 -18.89 -7.34 -0.13
C LYS A 143 -18.14 -8.32 -1.02
N GLU A 144 -18.34 -8.24 -2.33
CA GLU A 144 -17.70 -9.12 -3.31
C GLU A 144 -16.18 -8.90 -3.44
N THR A 145 -15.64 -7.74 -3.02
CA THR A 145 -14.22 -7.41 -3.19
C THR A 145 -13.42 -7.30 -1.89
N THR A 146 -14.07 -7.18 -0.73
CA THR A 146 -13.39 -6.93 0.55
C THR A 146 -13.89 -7.77 1.73
N ASP A 147 -15.02 -8.48 1.60
CA ASP A 147 -15.43 -9.49 2.59
C ASP A 147 -14.74 -10.81 2.26
N TYR A 148 -13.57 -11.03 2.86
CA TYR A 148 -12.75 -12.21 2.56
C TYR A 148 -13.46 -13.52 2.86
N LEU A 149 -14.33 -13.58 3.88
CA LEU A 149 -15.08 -14.81 4.15
C LEU A 149 -16.09 -15.07 3.03
N TYR A 150 -16.84 -14.05 2.62
CA TYR A 150 -17.76 -14.16 1.50
C TYR A 150 -17.01 -14.55 0.21
N ILE A 151 -15.87 -13.93 -0.08
CA ILE A 151 -15.04 -14.27 -1.25
C ILE A 151 -14.61 -15.73 -1.22
N LEU A 152 -14.12 -16.22 -0.08
CA LEU A 152 -13.67 -17.62 0.04
C LEU A 152 -14.82 -18.61 -0.09
N GLN A 153 -15.99 -18.31 0.45
CA GLN A 153 -17.18 -19.17 0.35
C GLN A 153 -17.77 -19.21 -1.06
N ASN A 154 -17.60 -18.14 -1.85
CA ASN A 154 -18.11 -18.03 -3.22
C ASN A 154 -17.01 -18.23 -4.28
N ALA A 155 -15.78 -18.54 -3.87
CA ALA A 155 -14.70 -18.81 -4.78
C ALA A 155 -15.03 -20.06 -5.62
N PRO A 156 -14.68 -20.07 -6.92
CA PRO A 156 -14.81 -21.27 -7.73
C PRO A 156 -13.93 -22.38 -7.14
N GLU A 157 -14.28 -23.64 -7.41
CA GLU A 157 -13.38 -24.75 -7.12
C GLU A 157 -12.01 -24.51 -7.76
N TYR A 158 -10.95 -24.95 -7.08
CA TYR A 158 -9.63 -24.94 -7.68
C TYR A 158 -9.65 -25.66 -9.03
N THR A 159 -9.21 -24.96 -10.08
CA THR A 159 -9.08 -25.53 -11.41
C THR A 159 -8.08 -26.70 -11.39
N ARG A 160 -8.59 -27.93 -11.37
CA ARG A 160 -7.80 -29.16 -11.49
C ARG A 160 -7.62 -29.65 -12.93
N THR A 161 -7.99 -28.83 -13.91
CA THR A 161 -8.05 -29.25 -15.33
C THR A 161 -6.70 -29.22 -16.04
N GLN A 162 -5.65 -28.65 -15.44
CA GLN A 162 -4.29 -28.80 -15.98
C GLN A 162 -3.76 -30.18 -15.61
N SER A 163 -3.40 -30.98 -16.62
CA SER A 163 -2.62 -32.19 -16.38
C SER A 163 -1.37 -31.79 -15.60
N VAL A 164 -1.04 -32.53 -14.54
CA VAL A 164 0.20 -32.34 -13.77
C VAL A 164 1.42 -32.39 -14.70
N ASP A 165 1.31 -33.13 -15.81
CA ASP A 165 2.35 -33.24 -16.85
C ASP A 165 2.60 -31.92 -17.61
N SER A 166 1.67 -30.97 -17.53
CA SER A 166 1.78 -29.64 -18.16
C SER A 166 2.32 -28.55 -17.21
N LEU A 167 2.43 -28.87 -15.91
CA LEU A 167 3.04 -27.98 -14.93
C LEU A 167 4.58 -28.11 -15.00
N PRO A 168 5.33 -27.03 -14.80
CA PRO A 168 6.78 -27.12 -14.68
C PRO A 168 7.13 -28.06 -13.52
N GLN A 169 7.94 -29.07 -13.79
CA GLN A 169 8.43 -29.96 -12.74
C GLN A 169 9.31 -29.16 -11.79
N ILE A 170 8.91 -29.10 -10.53
CA ILE A 170 9.75 -28.57 -9.45
C ILE A 170 10.73 -29.68 -9.10
N VAL A 171 11.93 -29.60 -9.66
CA VAL A 171 13.03 -30.50 -9.33
C VAL A 171 14.06 -29.72 -8.53
N TYR A 172 14.60 -30.35 -7.47
CA TYR A 172 15.74 -29.76 -6.77
C TYR A 172 16.91 -29.60 -7.74
N ALA A 173 17.51 -28.41 -7.76
CA ALA A 173 18.76 -28.19 -8.47
C ALA A 173 19.86 -29.09 -7.89
N GLN A 174 20.77 -29.53 -8.76
CA GLN A 174 21.89 -30.38 -8.34
C GLN A 174 22.81 -29.59 -7.40
N ALA A 175 23.47 -30.28 -6.46
CA ALA A 175 24.31 -29.62 -5.46
C ALA A 175 25.47 -28.80 -6.08
N ASP A 176 25.86 -29.12 -7.31
CA ASP A 176 26.90 -28.43 -8.07
C ASP A 176 26.38 -27.32 -8.99
N ASP A 177 25.07 -27.07 -9.00
CA ASP A 177 24.42 -26.01 -9.77
C ASP A 177 25.06 -24.63 -9.47
N PRO A 178 25.45 -23.87 -10.51
CA PRO A 178 26.18 -22.61 -10.34
C PRO A 178 25.35 -21.52 -9.66
N ASP A 179 24.02 -21.51 -9.81
CA ASP A 179 23.15 -20.56 -9.11
C ASP A 179 23.06 -20.92 -7.62
N LEU A 180 22.97 -22.21 -7.29
CA LEU A 180 23.03 -22.66 -5.89
C LEU A 180 24.38 -22.33 -5.23
N LYS A 181 25.49 -22.55 -5.92
CA LYS A 181 26.83 -22.14 -5.45
C LYS A 181 26.90 -20.63 -5.23
N ARG A 182 26.38 -19.83 -6.18
CA ARG A 182 26.33 -18.36 -6.03
C ARG A 182 25.53 -17.93 -4.80
N VAL A 183 24.35 -18.51 -4.57
CA VAL A 183 23.52 -18.20 -3.41
C VAL A 183 24.23 -18.60 -2.12
N ARG A 184 24.80 -19.81 -2.08
CA ARG A 184 25.58 -20.32 -0.94
C ARG A 184 26.74 -19.40 -0.58
N ASP A 185 27.49 -18.94 -1.58
CA ASP A 185 28.65 -18.06 -1.40
C ASP A 185 28.24 -16.64 -1.01
N TYR A 186 27.24 -16.08 -1.70
CA TYR A 186 26.76 -14.71 -1.45
C TYR A 186 26.22 -14.55 -0.03
N PHE A 187 25.42 -15.51 0.43
CA PHE A 187 24.89 -15.54 1.79
C PHE A 187 25.81 -16.28 2.79
N GLN A 188 26.99 -16.74 2.38
CA GLN A 188 27.93 -17.46 3.26
C GLN A 188 27.24 -18.56 4.09
N LEU A 189 26.37 -19.37 3.47
CA LEU A 189 25.48 -20.29 4.19
C LEU A 189 26.24 -21.38 4.96
N ASP A 190 27.48 -21.66 4.62
CA ASP A 190 28.32 -22.57 5.39
C ASP A 190 28.65 -22.06 6.80
N SER A 191 28.57 -20.74 7.03
CA SER A 191 28.78 -20.15 8.35
C SER A 191 27.66 -20.47 9.36
N VAL A 192 26.47 -20.83 8.86
CA VAL A 192 25.31 -21.15 9.71
C VAL A 192 25.14 -22.65 9.95
N ALA A 193 25.73 -23.50 9.11
CA ALA A 193 25.67 -24.95 9.25
C ALA A 193 26.52 -25.45 10.43
N VAL A 194 25.93 -26.24 11.32
CA VAL A 194 26.63 -26.89 12.44
C VAL A 194 26.57 -28.40 12.27
N PRO A 195 27.69 -29.06 11.92
CA PRO A 195 27.72 -30.51 11.73
C PRO A 195 27.22 -31.25 12.98
N GLY A 196 26.32 -32.22 12.78
CA GLY A 196 25.81 -33.09 13.84
C GLY A 196 24.85 -32.43 14.83
N ASN A 197 24.43 -31.17 14.62
CA ASN A 197 23.44 -30.50 15.48
C ASN A 197 22.44 -29.68 14.67
N GLU A 198 21.36 -30.35 14.25
CA GLU A 198 20.30 -29.76 13.44
C GLU A 198 19.55 -28.63 14.16
N LEU A 199 19.28 -28.77 15.46
CA LEU A 199 18.58 -27.75 16.24
C LEU A 199 19.38 -26.44 16.32
N VAL A 200 20.70 -26.54 16.52
CA VAL A 200 21.58 -25.35 16.51
C VAL A 200 21.68 -24.77 15.10
N THR A 201 21.74 -25.62 14.07
CA THR A 201 21.74 -25.18 12.66
C THR A 201 20.46 -24.39 12.33
N ILE A 202 19.28 -24.88 12.72
CA ILE A 202 17.99 -24.20 12.52
C ILE A 202 18.00 -22.83 13.22
N LYS A 203 18.43 -22.76 14.48
CA LYS A 203 18.52 -21.50 15.22
C LYS A 203 19.45 -20.50 14.52
N ARG A 204 20.62 -20.94 14.05
CA ARG A 204 21.57 -20.08 13.33
C ARG A 204 21.03 -19.59 12.00
N ILE A 205 20.31 -20.43 11.25
CA ILE A 205 19.64 -20.02 10.00
C ILE A 205 18.62 -18.92 10.28
N LEU A 206 17.74 -19.11 11.27
CA LEU A 206 16.70 -18.13 11.61
C LEU A 206 17.31 -16.80 12.06
N THR A 207 18.32 -16.84 12.94
CA THR A 207 19.05 -15.63 13.38
C THR A 207 19.75 -14.95 12.21
N TYR A 208 20.43 -15.72 11.35
CA TYR A 208 21.11 -15.17 10.19
C TYR A 208 20.14 -14.47 9.24
N ILE A 209 18.99 -15.08 8.94
CA ILE A 209 17.95 -14.47 8.08
C ILE A 209 17.42 -13.18 8.70
N HIS A 210 17.15 -13.19 10.00
CA HIS A 210 16.67 -12.00 10.71
C HIS A 210 17.68 -10.84 10.66
N ASP A 211 18.97 -11.13 10.82
CA ASP A 211 20.00 -10.10 10.96
C ASP A 211 20.60 -9.64 9.63
N LYS A 212 20.66 -10.52 8.62
CA LYS A 212 21.33 -10.26 7.33
C LYS A 212 20.39 -9.92 6.19
N ILE A 213 19.13 -10.34 6.27
CA ILE A 213 18.11 -9.98 5.27
C ILE A 213 17.36 -8.78 5.80
N ARG A 214 17.38 -7.67 5.04
CA ARG A 214 16.67 -6.45 5.43
C ARG A 214 15.17 -6.69 5.40
N HIS A 215 14.51 -6.51 6.55
CA HIS A 215 13.05 -6.49 6.68
C HIS A 215 12.63 -5.03 6.87
N ASP A 216 12.22 -4.33 5.81
CA ASP A 216 11.82 -2.91 5.90
C ASP A 216 10.31 -2.73 6.15
N GLY A 217 9.60 -3.81 6.52
CA GLY A 217 8.20 -3.78 6.94
C GLY A 217 7.22 -3.33 5.85
N GLN A 218 7.69 -3.06 4.63
CA GLN A 218 6.85 -2.70 3.50
C GLN A 218 6.35 -3.97 2.82
N ASN A 219 5.24 -4.50 3.31
CA ASN A 219 4.44 -5.52 2.60
C ASN A 219 3.58 -4.90 1.48
N GLY A 220 3.84 -3.66 1.07
CA GLY A 220 3.31 -3.14 -0.17
C GLY A 220 4.02 -3.89 -1.29
N ALA A 221 3.27 -4.67 -2.07
CA ALA A 221 3.71 -5.18 -3.36
C ALA A 221 4.01 -3.98 -4.28
N THR A 222 5.16 -3.35 -4.05
CA THR A 222 5.67 -2.30 -4.90
C THR A 222 6.13 -2.99 -6.17
N ARG A 223 5.58 -2.49 -7.27
CA ARG A 223 5.78 -2.94 -8.64
C ARG A 223 7.22 -2.63 -9.07
N ARG A 224 8.19 -3.31 -8.47
CA ARG A 224 9.59 -3.50 -8.89
C ARG A 224 10.18 -4.55 -7.95
N VAL A 225 10.13 -5.80 -8.39
CA VAL A 225 10.65 -6.97 -7.68
C VAL A 225 12.18 -6.88 -7.65
N GLU A 226 12.72 -6.23 -6.63
CA GLU A 226 14.06 -6.53 -6.11
C GLU A 226 13.95 -7.22 -4.74
N THR A 227 13.00 -8.14 -4.58
CA THR A 227 13.10 -9.19 -3.57
C THR A 227 14.18 -10.19 -3.97
N THR A 228 14.62 -11.05 -3.04
CA THR A 228 15.58 -12.16 -3.20
C THR A 228 15.51 -12.93 -4.55
N LEU A 229 14.36 -12.92 -5.24
CA LEU A 229 14.19 -13.35 -6.63
C LEU A 229 15.09 -12.63 -7.66
N SER A 230 15.41 -11.35 -7.50
CA SER A 230 16.27 -10.58 -8.43
C SER A 230 17.74 -11.02 -8.38
N ILE A 231 18.18 -11.60 -7.25
CA ILE A 231 19.50 -12.24 -7.10
C ILE A 231 19.52 -13.61 -7.81
N LEU A 232 18.37 -14.29 -7.87
CA LEU A 232 18.20 -15.56 -8.59
C LEU A 232 17.99 -15.37 -10.10
N LEU A 233 17.44 -14.24 -10.55
CA LEU A 233 17.02 -14.01 -11.94
C LEU A 233 17.96 -13.13 -12.79
N LYS A 234 19.20 -12.82 -12.36
CA LYS A 234 20.16 -12.19 -13.28
C LYS A 234 20.47 -13.18 -14.42
N PRO A 235 20.05 -12.92 -15.67
CA PRO A 235 20.31 -13.85 -16.75
C PRO A 235 21.82 -13.88 -17.03
N ALA A 236 22.33 -15.09 -17.24
CA ALA A 236 23.59 -15.29 -17.94
C ALA A 236 23.55 -14.46 -19.22
N ARG A 237 24.34 -13.37 -19.27
CA ARG A 237 24.71 -12.75 -20.54
C ARG A 237 25.46 -13.84 -21.31
N THR A 238 24.75 -14.51 -22.22
CA THR A 238 25.35 -15.30 -23.27
C THR A 238 26.32 -14.39 -24.01
N ALA A 239 27.61 -14.70 -23.87
CA ALA A 239 28.63 -14.30 -24.82
C ALA A 239 28.28 -14.99 -26.15
N ALA A 240 27.49 -14.33 -26.99
CA ALA A 240 27.40 -14.62 -28.40
C ALA A 240 28.32 -13.62 -29.11
N GLY A 241 29.57 -14.02 -29.24
CA GLY A 241 30.58 -13.40 -30.10
C GLY A 241 31.32 -14.52 -30.83
N ALA A 242 30.80 -14.88 -31.99
CA ALA A 242 31.49 -15.47 -33.14
C ALA A 242 30.52 -15.47 -34.32
#